data_AF-A0A268QUP8-F1
#
_entry.id   AF-A0A268QUP8-F1
#
_cell.length_a   1.000
_cell.length_b   1.000
_cell.length_c   1.000
_cell.angle_alpha   90.00
_cell.angle_beta   90.00
_cell.angle_gamma   90.00
#
_symmetry.space_group_name_H-M   'P 1'
#
loop_
_entity.id
_entity.type
_entity.pdbx_description
1 polymer ?
#
loop_
_entity_poly.entity_id
_entity_poly.type
_entity_poly.pdbx_seq_one_letter_code
_entity_poly.pdbx_strand_id
1 'polypeptide(L)' 'TGITSMPFTYFMANDPYYYGIIPIIGETAASYNISMAEIARASVLGQPAHVLSPLYAAGYLLVGMIGIDYG' A
#
# COMPACT_ATOMS: atom_id res chain seq x y z
N THR A 1 10.55 4.65 -0.60
CA THR A 1 9.40 3.75 -0.81
C THR A 1 8.12 4.46 -1.25
N GLY A 2 7.93 5.77 -1.04
CA GLY A 2 6.69 6.46 -1.47
C GLY A 2 6.34 6.28 -2.96
N ILE A 3 7.31 6.43 -3.87
CA ILE A 3 7.07 6.25 -5.32
C ILE A 3 6.76 4.78 -5.66
N THR A 4 7.41 3.81 -5.01
CA THR A 4 7.17 2.38 -5.27
C THR A 4 5.88 1.89 -4.62
N SER A 5 5.48 2.48 -3.49
CA SER A 5 4.25 2.12 -2.79
C SER A 5 2.99 2.37 -3.62
N MET A 6 2.97 3.42 -4.46
CA MET A 6 1.81 3.74 -5.30
C MET A 6 1.46 2.64 -6.32
N PRO A 7 2.35 2.21 -7.24
CA PRO A 7 2.04 1.14 -8.18
C PRO A 7 1.89 -0.22 -7.49
N PHE A 8 2.69 -0.52 -6.46
CA PHE A 8 2.56 -1.80 -5.76
C PHE A 8 1.23 -1.93 -5.02
N THR A 9 0.79 -0.90 -4.30
CA THR A 9 -0.51 -0.94 -3.62
C THR A 9 -1.68 -0.79 -4.60
N TYR A 10 -1.47 -0.28 -5.82
CA TYR A 10 -2.51 -0.27 -6.84
C TYR A 10 -2.75 -1.66 -7.47
N PHE A 11 -1.69 -2.43 -7.71
CA PHE A 11 -1.78 -3.78 -8.32
C PHE A 11 -1.69 -4.94 -7.31
N MET A 12 -1.58 -4.64 -6.01
CA MET A 12 -1.51 -5.64 -4.95
C MET A 12 -2.29 -5.16 -3.72
N ALA A 13 -2.86 -6.10 -2.99
CA ALA A 13 -3.52 -5.80 -1.71
C ALA A 13 -2.54 -5.16 -0.71
N ASN A 14 -3.11 -4.45 0.27
CA ASN A 14 -2.37 -3.76 1.31
C ASN A 14 -1.51 -4.73 2.15
N ASP A 15 -2.12 -5.83 2.59
CA ASP A 15 -1.49 -6.76 3.53
C ASP A 15 -0.23 -7.43 2.96
N PRO A 16 -0.21 -7.96 1.72
CA PRO A 16 1.03 -8.47 1.11
C PRO A 16 2.13 -7.41 0.97
N TYR A 17 1.76 -6.14 0.75
CA TYR A 17 2.75 -5.06 0.64
C TYR A 17 3.42 -4.76 1.97
N TYR A 18 2.63 -4.56 3.04
CA TYR A 18 3.16 -4.16 4.35
C TYR A 18 3.81 -5.31 5.12
N TYR A 19 3.31 -6.54 4.97
CA TYR A 19 3.83 -7.70 5.71
C TYR A 19 4.81 -8.54 4.89
N GLY A 20 4.73 -8.49 3.56
CA GLY A 20 5.67 -9.21 2.69
C GLY A 20 6.80 -8.32 2.21
N ILE A 21 6.49 -7.22 1.51
CA ILE A 21 7.48 -6.43 0.79
C ILE A 21 8.25 -5.47 1.70
N ILE A 22 7.57 -4.73 2.58
CA ILE A 22 8.21 -3.71 3.43
C ILE A 22 9.32 -4.29 4.34
N PRO A 23 9.15 -5.45 5.00
CA PRO A 23 10.22 -6.07 5.80
C PRO A 23 11.48 -6.35 4.98
N ILE A 24 11.34 -6.89 3.77
CA ILE A 24 12.46 -7.21 2.86
C ILE A 24 13.20 -5.93 2.44
N ILE A 25 12.46 -4.88 2.09
CA ILE A 25 13.05 -3.57 1.74
C ILE A 25 13.75 -2.96 2.97
N GLY A 26 13.15 -3.08 4.16
CA GLY A 26 13.72 -2.57 5.40
C GLY A 26 15.02 -3.26 5.80
N GLU A 27 15.10 -4.58 5.67
CA GLU A 27 16.33 -5.34 5.92
C GLU A 27 17.45 -4.96 4.94
N THR A 28 17.11 -4.77 3.66
CA THR A 28 18.06 -4.29 2.65
C THR A 28 18.55 -2.88 2.99
N ALA A 29 17.66 -2.00 3.42
CA ALA A 29 17.97 -0.61 3.71
C ALA A 29 18.71 -0.39 5.05
N ALA A 30 18.59 -1.34 5.99
CA ALA A 30 19.42 -1.36 7.19
C ALA A 30 20.92 -1.41 6.84
N SER A 31 21.28 -2.07 5.74
CA SER A 31 22.64 -2.07 5.19
C SER A 31 23.13 -0.69 4.72
N TYR A 32 22.20 0.24 4.50
CA TYR A 32 22.45 1.62 4.08
C TYR A 32 22.25 2.64 5.22
N ASN A 33 22.17 2.18 6.48
CA ASN A 33 21.89 3.01 7.67
C ASN A 33 20.54 3.73 7.64
N ILE A 34 19.57 3.25 6.86
CA ILE A 34 18.22 3.80 6.85
C ILE A 34 17.39 3.04 7.88
N SER A 35 16.66 3.77 8.74
CA SER A 35 15.83 3.12 9.76
C SER A 35 14.58 2.49 9.16
N MET A 36 14.16 1.35 9.72
CA MET A 36 12.89 0.70 9.37
C MET A 36 11.70 1.67 9.50
N ALA A 37 11.74 2.55 10.49
CA ALA A 37 10.70 3.54 10.77
C ALA A 37 10.58 4.62 9.66
N GLU A 38 11.68 4.99 9.01
CA GLU A 38 11.63 5.91 7.86
C GLU A 38 11.02 5.23 6.63
N ILE A 39 11.32 3.96 6.41
CA ILE A 39 10.74 3.19 5.29
C ILE A 39 9.25 2.96 5.47
N ALA A 40 8.83 2.60 6.69
CA ALA A 40 7.42 2.45 7.04
C ALA A 40 6.67 3.77 6.78
N ARG A 41 7.15 4.90 7.31
CA ARG A 41 6.53 6.21 7.09
C ARG A 41 6.47 6.60 5.61
N ALA A 42 7.56 6.39 4.87
CA ALA A 42 7.59 6.68 3.44
C ALA A 42 6.65 5.78 2.63
N SER A 43 6.37 4.55 3.09
CA SER A 43 5.44 3.63 2.42
C SER A 43 3.96 3.99 2.61
N VAL A 44 3.63 4.61 3.75
CA VAL A 44 2.27 5.10 4.02
C VAL A 44 1.88 6.24 3.09
N LEU A 45 2.84 7.02 2.58
CA LEU A 45 2.57 8.11 1.64
C LEU A 45 1.93 7.65 0.31
N GLY A 46 2.02 6.36 -0.04
CA GLY A 46 1.35 5.79 -1.22
C GLY A 46 -0.07 5.29 -0.99
N GLN A 47 -0.57 5.26 0.25
CA GLN A 47 -1.93 4.80 0.60
C GLN A 47 -3.04 5.46 -0.24
N PRO A 48 -3.01 6.78 -0.55
CA PRO A 48 -4.06 7.39 -1.35
C PRO A 48 -4.25 6.73 -2.73
N ALA A 49 -3.17 6.19 -3.32
CA ALA A 49 -3.26 5.46 -4.60
C ALA A 49 -3.92 4.08 -4.46
N HIS A 50 -3.81 3.44 -3.28
CA HIS A 50 -4.45 2.16 -3.01
C HIS A 50 -5.99 2.27 -3.01
N VAL A 51 -6.55 3.37 -2.51
CA VAL A 51 -8.01 3.58 -2.45
C VAL A 51 -8.63 3.64 -3.85
N LEU A 52 -7.84 4.00 -4.86
CA LEU A 52 -8.24 4.01 -6.26
C LEU A 52 -8.09 2.64 -6.94
N SER A 53 -7.55 1.63 -6.24
CA SER A 53 -7.30 0.31 -6.80
C SER A 53 -8.60 -0.49 -6.98
N PRO A 54 -8.75 -1.23 -8.10
CA PRO A 54 -9.82 -2.22 -8.23
C PRO A 54 -9.70 -3.38 -7.22
N LEU A 55 -8.54 -3.52 -6.57
CA LEU A 55 -8.28 -4.55 -5.55
C LEU A 55 -8.66 -4.09 -4.14
N TYR A 56 -9.18 -2.87 -3.98
CA TYR A 56 -9.69 -2.37 -2.71
C TYR A 56 -11.13 -2.87 -2.46
N ALA A 57 -11.27 -4.16 -2.15
CA ALA A 57 -12.56 -4.85 -2.01
C ALA A 57 -13.51 -4.19 -0.99
N ALA A 58 -12.98 -3.61 0.10
CA ALA A 58 -13.79 -2.94 1.11
C ALA A 58 -14.52 -1.70 0.56
N GLY A 59 -13.92 -0.98 -0.39
CA GLY A 59 -14.55 0.16 -1.06
C GLY A 59 -15.74 -0.27 -1.92
N TYR A 60 -15.56 -1.29 -2.75
CA TYR A 60 -16.63 -1.86 -3.57
C TYR A 60 -17.77 -2.43 -2.72
N LEU A 61 -17.45 -3.11 -1.61
CA LEU A 61 -18.47 -3.64 -0.70
C LEU A 61 -19.31 -2.50 -0.09
N LEU A 62 -18.66 -1.45 0.41
CA LEU A 62 -19.35 -0.28 0.97
C LEU A 62 -20.27 0.37 -0.07
N VAL A 63 -19.78 0.55 -1.29
CA VAL A 63 -20.51 1.22 -2.37
C VAL A 63 -21.70 0.37 -2.85
N GLY A 64 -21.52 -0.96 -2.92
CA GLY A 64 -22.62 -1.90 -3.17
C GLY A 64 -23.69 -1.88 -2.07
N MET A 65 -23.31 -1.72 -0.80
CA MET A 65 -24.26 -1.62 0.32
C MET A 65 -25.13 -0.35 0.26
N ILE A 66 -24.61 0.74 -0.30
CA ILE A 66 -25.34 2.02 -0.47
C ILE A 66 -26.04 2.13 -1.84
N GLY A 67 -25.94 1.10 -2.69
CA GLY A 67 -26.59 1.04 -4.01
C GLY A 67 -26.04 2.05 -5.03
N ILE A 68 -24.80 2.50 -4.84
CA ILE A 68 -24.12 3.42 -5.77
C ILE A 68 -23.22 2.57 -6.69
N ASP A 69 -23.01 3.02 -7.93
CA ASP A 69 -22.07 2.40 -8.86
C ASP A 69 -20.67 3.00 -8.68
N TYR A 70 -19.65 2.15 -8.50
CA TYR A 70 -18.28 2.58 -8.24
C TYR A 70 -17.42 2.41 -9.49
N GLY A 71 -17.57 3.35 -10.43
CA GLY A 71 -16.64 3.56 -11.55
C GLY A 71 -16.55 2.44 -12.55
#